data_AF-A0A962NA63-F1
#
_entry.id   AF-A0A962NA63-F1
#
_cell.length_a   1.000
_cell.length_b   1.000
_cell.length_c   1.000
_cell.angle_alpha   90.00
_cell.angle_beta   90.00
_cell.angle_gamma   90.00
#
_symmetry.space_group_name_H-M   'P 1'
#
loop_
_entity.id
_entity.type
_entity.pdbx_description
1 polymer ?
#
loop_
_entity_poly.entity_id
_entity_poly.type
_entity_poly.pdbx_seq_one_letter_code
_entity_poly.pdbx_strand_id
1 'polypeptide(L)'
;MLEKLGAVEWEKLERSFGPAVDVPEAIVGLASGVEARRVEALDFFWCKVIHQGTVCSSTPYSIPFILELMRSVPEPEKQDLLDLICAFASASTCPKYPDEGPSVIERCRIEVVRGWRIYLQIFASSTECTRCSAALALSHCKEWASEISAVLVERFEDEESPLVRASATLVVGKLAGGANASFLLRVSRSPGDALVKFCACLCILEWMVQDCPEDILAFVVGYLDYPLKIDEGYVQLPFSENESALGRVTALLSSLGEFEVYIPRIQGALTQIRVNDTASIHVAYTVLHRAFSSSGFCIERLTALQRSVIELFVASDALWYWGNTLLTLREFGLPEDKEGLQKILELAP
;
A
#
# COMPACT_ATOMS: atom_id res chain seq x y z
N MET A 1 -3.16 -7.50 -32.48
CA MET A 1 -2.81 -7.16 -31.08
C MET A 1 -4.01 -7.07 -30.13
N LEU A 2 -5.25 -7.24 -30.61
CA LEU A 2 -6.44 -7.36 -29.75
C LEU A 2 -7.47 -8.32 -30.40
N GLU A 3 -6.99 -9.25 -31.24
CA GLU A 3 -7.83 -10.08 -32.13
C GLU A 3 -8.78 -11.00 -31.36
N LYS A 4 -8.44 -11.30 -30.10
CA LYS A 4 -9.24 -12.13 -29.21
C LYS A 4 -10.28 -11.35 -28.41
N LEU A 5 -10.39 -10.02 -28.55
CA LEU A 5 -11.41 -9.23 -27.84
C LEU A 5 -12.82 -9.73 -28.15
N GLY A 6 -13.12 -10.02 -29.42
CA GLY A 6 -14.42 -10.52 -29.85
C GLY A 6 -14.74 -11.96 -29.43
N ALA A 7 -13.76 -12.69 -28.88
CA ALA A 7 -13.97 -14.07 -28.42
C ALA A 7 -14.50 -14.14 -26.98
N VAL A 8 -14.46 -13.04 -26.24
CA VAL A 8 -15.01 -12.95 -24.87
C VAL A 8 -16.49 -12.55 -24.96
N GLU A 9 -17.36 -13.29 -24.28
CA GLU A 9 -18.80 -13.00 -24.21
C GLU A 9 -19.07 -11.85 -23.21
N TRP A 10 -18.64 -10.62 -23.54
CA TRP A 10 -18.73 -9.45 -22.65
C TRP A 10 -20.14 -9.13 -22.15
N GLU A 11 -21.17 -9.50 -22.92
CA GLU A 11 -22.59 -9.37 -22.53
C GLU A 11 -22.95 -10.22 -21.30
N LYS A 12 -22.21 -11.31 -21.03
CA LYS A 12 -22.40 -12.18 -19.85
C LYS A 12 -21.56 -11.74 -18.66
N LEU A 13 -20.71 -10.73 -18.84
CA LEU A 13 -19.85 -10.18 -17.80
C LEU A 13 -20.45 -8.87 -17.31
N GLU A 14 -20.14 -8.54 -16.06
CA GLU A 14 -20.56 -7.31 -15.42
C GLU A 14 -19.35 -6.40 -15.20
N ARG A 15 -19.63 -5.11 -15.32
CA ARG A 15 -18.83 -4.03 -14.77
C ARG A 15 -19.63 -3.35 -13.68
N SER A 16 -19.03 -2.37 -13.02
CA SER A 16 -19.78 -1.51 -12.12
C SER A 16 -20.94 -0.87 -12.87
N PHE A 17 -22.13 -0.97 -12.29
CA PHE A 17 -23.37 -0.40 -12.84
C PHE A 17 -23.82 -1.02 -14.17
N GLY A 18 -23.62 -2.32 -14.38
CA GLY A 18 -24.31 -3.09 -15.44
C GLY A 18 -23.41 -3.95 -16.33
N PRO A 19 -23.92 -4.37 -17.51
CA PRO A 19 -23.20 -5.26 -18.44
C PRO A 19 -21.90 -4.64 -18.97
N ALA A 20 -20.90 -5.47 -19.25
CA ALA A 20 -19.55 -5.07 -19.68
C ALA A 20 -19.36 -4.88 -21.19
N VAL A 21 -20.44 -4.56 -21.93
CA VAL A 21 -20.45 -4.48 -23.41
C VAL A 21 -19.56 -3.38 -23.99
N ASP A 22 -19.24 -2.38 -23.19
CA ASP A 22 -18.42 -1.19 -23.50
C ASP A 22 -16.93 -1.37 -23.14
N VAL A 23 -16.59 -2.39 -22.33
CA VAL A 23 -15.20 -2.69 -21.95
C VAL A 23 -14.28 -2.93 -23.16
N PRO A 24 -14.69 -3.63 -24.24
CA PRO A 24 -13.81 -3.82 -25.41
C PRO A 24 -13.40 -2.51 -26.08
N GLU A 25 -14.33 -1.56 -26.19
CA GLU A 25 -14.03 -0.26 -26.77
C GLU A 25 -13.05 0.53 -25.89
N ALA A 26 -13.21 0.47 -24.56
CA ALA A 26 -12.26 1.05 -23.64
C ALA A 26 -10.85 0.43 -23.78
N ILE A 27 -10.74 -0.90 -23.93
CA ILE A 27 -9.44 -1.57 -24.18
C ILE A 27 -8.79 -1.05 -25.47
N VAL A 28 -9.57 -0.89 -26.55
CA VAL A 28 -9.07 -0.29 -27.80
C VAL A 28 -8.66 1.18 -27.58
N GLY A 29 -9.41 1.92 -26.76
CA GLY A 29 -9.12 3.30 -26.38
C GLY A 29 -7.78 3.46 -25.67
N LEU A 30 -7.40 2.52 -24.79
CA LEU A 30 -6.08 2.52 -24.13
C LEU A 30 -4.91 2.45 -25.12
N ALA A 31 -5.10 1.78 -26.26
CA ALA A 31 -4.09 1.65 -27.31
C ALA A 31 -4.05 2.85 -28.28
N SER A 32 -4.94 3.83 -28.11
CA SER A 32 -5.10 4.94 -29.04
C SER A 32 -3.87 5.84 -29.09
N GLY A 33 -3.45 6.24 -30.30
CA GLY A 33 -2.46 7.30 -30.47
C GLY A 33 -2.98 8.69 -30.06
N VAL A 34 -4.29 8.85 -29.84
CA VAL A 34 -4.93 10.10 -29.39
C VAL A 34 -5.03 10.08 -27.86
N GLU A 35 -4.31 10.99 -27.20
CA GLU A 35 -4.24 11.13 -25.74
C GLU A 35 -5.62 11.25 -25.08
N ALA A 36 -6.49 12.12 -25.58
CA ALA A 36 -7.83 12.31 -25.01
C ALA A 36 -8.64 10.99 -24.95
N ARG A 37 -8.47 10.13 -25.96
CA ARG A 37 -9.15 8.82 -26.01
C ARG A 37 -8.53 7.81 -25.04
N ARG A 38 -7.23 7.91 -24.77
CA ARG A 38 -6.57 7.10 -23.73
C ARG A 38 -7.03 7.52 -22.34
N VAL A 39 -7.09 8.82 -22.08
CA VAL A 39 -7.55 9.37 -20.79
C VAL A 39 -9.00 8.97 -20.52
N GLU A 40 -9.88 9.07 -21.51
CA GLU A 40 -11.27 8.60 -21.41
C GLU A 40 -11.35 7.10 -21.11
N ALA A 41 -10.52 6.29 -21.78
CA ALA A 41 -10.45 4.86 -21.53
C ALA A 41 -9.92 4.54 -20.11
N LEU A 42 -8.88 5.24 -19.64
CA LEU A 42 -8.37 5.10 -18.28
C LEU A 42 -9.43 5.46 -17.23
N ASP A 43 -10.12 6.60 -17.41
CA ASP A 43 -11.22 7.00 -16.53
C ASP A 43 -12.33 5.95 -16.52
N PHE A 44 -12.68 5.40 -17.68
CA PHE A 44 -13.62 4.29 -17.75
C PHE A 44 -13.18 3.09 -16.91
N PHE A 45 -11.90 2.69 -16.97
CA PHE A 45 -11.39 1.59 -16.15
C PHE A 45 -11.49 1.88 -14.65
N TRP A 46 -11.06 3.06 -14.20
CA TRP A 46 -11.12 3.48 -12.80
C TRP A 46 -12.54 3.65 -12.28
N CYS A 47 -13.46 4.13 -13.11
CA CYS A 47 -14.83 4.40 -12.70
C CYS A 47 -15.76 3.19 -12.85
N LYS A 48 -15.43 2.24 -13.75
CA LYS A 48 -16.37 1.18 -14.16
C LYS A 48 -15.83 -0.23 -13.97
N VAL A 49 -14.54 -0.46 -14.20
CA VAL A 49 -13.96 -1.82 -14.12
C VAL A 49 -13.34 -2.11 -12.74
N ILE A 50 -12.77 -1.09 -12.09
CA ILE A 50 -12.32 -1.14 -10.69
C ILE A 50 -12.86 0.05 -9.90
N HIS A 51 -14.12 -0.03 -9.50
CA HIS A 51 -14.77 1.06 -8.78
C HIS A 51 -14.45 1.00 -7.29
N GLN A 52 -13.80 2.03 -6.76
CA GLN A 52 -13.46 2.16 -5.33
C GLN A 52 -12.68 0.94 -4.80
N GLY A 53 -11.72 0.46 -5.59
CA GLY A 53 -10.88 -0.69 -5.21
C GLY A 53 -11.63 -2.03 -5.22
N THR A 54 -12.83 -2.11 -5.80
CA THR A 54 -13.56 -3.38 -5.96
C THR A 54 -13.58 -3.83 -7.42
N VAL A 55 -13.37 -5.13 -7.64
CA VAL A 55 -13.34 -5.74 -8.98
C VAL A 55 -14.69 -6.37 -9.34
N CYS A 56 -14.90 -6.53 -10.64
CA CYS A 56 -16.12 -7.08 -11.23
C CYS A 56 -15.79 -8.26 -12.16
N SER A 57 -16.80 -9.01 -12.59
CA SER A 57 -16.57 -10.23 -13.38
C SER A 57 -15.87 -9.98 -14.71
N SER A 58 -15.95 -8.77 -15.27
CA SER A 58 -15.20 -8.37 -16.47
C SER A 58 -13.70 -8.09 -16.22
N THR A 59 -13.30 -7.68 -15.02
CA THR A 59 -11.90 -7.32 -14.71
C THR A 59 -10.89 -8.41 -15.09
N PRO A 60 -11.02 -9.68 -14.67
CA PRO A 60 -10.02 -10.70 -14.99
C PRO A 60 -9.92 -10.95 -16.50
N TYR A 61 -10.98 -10.70 -17.28
CA TYR A 61 -10.96 -10.84 -18.74
C TYR A 61 -10.27 -9.66 -19.44
N SER A 62 -10.22 -8.49 -18.81
CA SER A 62 -9.52 -7.31 -19.34
C SER A 62 -8.00 -7.38 -19.17
N ILE A 63 -7.52 -8.00 -18.08
CA ILE A 63 -6.10 -8.03 -17.72
C ILE A 63 -5.21 -8.58 -18.84
N PRO A 64 -5.50 -9.74 -19.47
CA PRO A 64 -4.66 -10.28 -20.54
C PRO A 64 -4.43 -9.31 -21.71
N PHE A 65 -5.44 -8.51 -22.06
CA PHE A 65 -5.33 -7.51 -23.13
C PHE A 65 -4.48 -6.32 -22.69
N ILE A 66 -4.63 -5.85 -21.45
CA ILE A 66 -3.77 -4.80 -20.89
C ILE A 66 -2.30 -5.26 -20.87
N LEU A 67 -2.03 -6.51 -20.52
CA LEU A 67 -0.68 -7.10 -20.61
C LEU A 67 -0.16 -7.19 -22.05
N GLU A 68 -1.03 -7.41 -23.03
CA GLU A 68 -0.65 -7.35 -24.44
C GLU A 68 -0.28 -5.92 -24.86
N LEU A 69 -1.09 -4.93 -24.46
CA LEU A 69 -0.87 -3.51 -24.74
C LEU A 69 0.44 -2.99 -24.11
N MET A 70 0.78 -3.40 -22.90
CA MET A 70 2.04 -3.01 -22.24
C MET A 70 3.30 -3.32 -23.08
N ARG A 71 3.23 -4.30 -23.99
CA ARG A 71 4.36 -4.65 -24.86
C ARG A 71 4.53 -3.71 -26.06
N SER A 72 3.53 -2.91 -26.37
CA SER A 72 3.44 -2.19 -27.64
C SER A 72 3.21 -0.69 -27.50
N VAL A 73 2.58 -0.25 -26.41
CA VAL A 73 2.42 1.18 -26.15
C VAL A 73 3.79 1.82 -25.88
N PRO A 74 3.97 3.12 -26.22
CA PRO A 74 5.21 3.82 -25.92
C PRO A 74 5.46 3.92 -24.41
N GLU A 75 6.71 4.19 -24.02
CA GLU A 75 7.14 4.19 -22.61
C GLU A 75 6.30 5.07 -21.68
N PRO A 76 5.93 6.32 -22.04
CA PRO A 76 5.11 7.18 -21.17
C PRO A 76 3.76 6.54 -20.80
N GLU A 77 3.15 5.80 -21.73
CA GLU A 77 1.83 5.18 -21.53
C GLU A 77 1.89 3.87 -20.72
N LYS A 78 3.07 3.29 -20.49
CA LYS A 78 3.20 2.04 -19.73
C LYS A 78 2.91 2.22 -18.24
N GLN A 79 3.16 3.41 -17.70
CA GLN A 79 2.91 3.69 -16.29
C GLN A 79 1.42 3.56 -15.97
N ASP A 80 0.54 4.21 -16.73
CA ASP A 80 -0.90 4.17 -16.48
C ASP A 80 -1.45 2.73 -16.51
N LEU A 81 -0.94 1.90 -17.43
CA LEU A 81 -1.32 0.49 -17.50
C LEU A 81 -0.80 -0.30 -16.29
N LEU A 82 0.40 -0.01 -15.80
CA LEU A 82 0.96 -0.64 -14.60
C LEU A 82 0.17 -0.27 -13.36
N ASP A 83 -0.26 0.98 -13.25
CA ASP A 83 -1.05 1.46 -12.13
C ASP A 83 -2.42 0.76 -12.09
N LEU A 84 -3.06 0.55 -13.26
CA LEU A 84 -4.26 -0.29 -13.37
C LEU A 84 -4.00 -1.74 -12.92
N ILE A 85 -2.90 -2.35 -13.38
CA ILE A 85 -2.52 -3.72 -12.99
C ILE A 85 -2.33 -3.83 -11.47
N CYS A 86 -1.64 -2.87 -10.86
CA CYS A 86 -1.42 -2.84 -9.41
C CYS A 86 -2.74 -2.70 -8.66
N ALA A 87 -3.65 -1.83 -9.14
CA ALA A 87 -4.96 -1.68 -8.54
C ALA A 87 -5.79 -2.97 -8.64
N PHE A 88 -5.79 -3.66 -9.78
CA PHE A 88 -6.46 -4.97 -9.89
C PHE A 88 -5.87 -6.03 -8.96
N ALA A 89 -4.56 -5.97 -8.70
CA ALA A 89 -3.87 -6.90 -7.82
C ALA A 89 -4.15 -6.66 -6.33
N SER A 90 -4.46 -5.42 -5.94
CA SER A 90 -4.80 -5.02 -4.57
C SER A 90 -6.31 -4.94 -4.30
N ALA A 91 -7.15 -5.25 -5.30
CA ALA A 91 -8.58 -5.06 -5.18
C ALA A 91 -9.27 -6.04 -4.23
N SER A 92 -10.44 -5.60 -3.75
CA SER A 92 -11.34 -6.35 -2.87
C SER A 92 -12.64 -6.76 -3.58
N THR A 93 -13.44 -7.61 -2.94
CA THR A 93 -14.74 -8.06 -3.47
C THR A 93 -15.78 -7.00 -3.15
N CYS A 94 -16.64 -6.68 -4.11
CA CYS A 94 -17.76 -5.78 -3.85
C CYS A 94 -18.77 -6.44 -2.89
N PRO A 95 -19.09 -5.84 -1.73
CA PRO A 95 -20.05 -6.44 -0.78
C PRO A 95 -21.46 -6.62 -1.36
N LYS A 96 -21.82 -5.85 -2.40
CA LYS A 96 -23.11 -5.94 -3.09
C LYS A 96 -23.21 -7.13 -4.03
N TYR A 97 -22.07 -7.66 -4.47
CA TYR A 97 -21.97 -8.74 -5.46
C TYR A 97 -20.96 -9.78 -4.97
N PRO A 98 -21.28 -10.53 -3.90
CA PRO A 98 -20.40 -11.57 -3.39
C PRO A 98 -20.21 -12.67 -4.45
N ASP A 99 -18.98 -13.17 -4.57
CA ASP A 99 -18.62 -14.16 -5.59
C ASP A 99 -19.31 -15.51 -5.36
N GLU A 100 -19.87 -16.11 -6.41
CA GLU A 100 -20.20 -17.54 -6.48
C GLU A 100 -19.11 -18.28 -7.29
N GLY A 101 -18.20 -19.01 -6.62
CA GLY A 101 -17.08 -19.75 -7.26
C GLY A 101 -15.68 -19.24 -6.90
N PRO A 102 -14.61 -19.57 -7.68
CA PRO A 102 -13.29 -18.96 -7.47
C PRO A 102 -13.46 -17.46 -7.56
N SER A 103 -13.05 -16.74 -6.51
CA SER A 103 -13.32 -15.32 -6.40
C SER A 103 -12.80 -14.56 -7.62
N VAL A 104 -13.52 -13.52 -8.04
CA VAL A 104 -13.07 -12.62 -9.11
C VAL A 104 -11.65 -12.11 -8.78
N ILE A 105 -11.38 -11.84 -7.51
CA ILE A 105 -10.04 -11.48 -7.00
C ILE A 105 -9.00 -12.54 -7.37
N GLU A 106 -9.25 -13.82 -7.09
CA GLU A 106 -8.27 -14.86 -7.35
C GLU A 106 -7.99 -15.00 -8.85
N ARG A 107 -9.02 -14.85 -9.70
CA ARG A 107 -8.83 -14.81 -11.16
C ARG A 107 -7.99 -13.59 -11.58
N CYS A 108 -8.26 -12.40 -11.02
CA CYS A 108 -7.45 -11.21 -11.28
C CYS A 108 -5.99 -11.44 -10.88
N ARG A 109 -5.76 -12.00 -9.69
CA ARG A 109 -4.42 -12.31 -9.18
C ARG A 109 -3.66 -13.25 -10.12
N ILE A 110 -4.31 -14.33 -10.57
CA ILE A 110 -3.71 -15.28 -11.53
C ILE A 110 -3.30 -14.56 -12.83
N GLU A 111 -4.18 -13.72 -13.39
CA GLU A 111 -3.88 -13.01 -14.64
C GLU A 111 -2.79 -11.95 -14.46
N VAL A 112 -2.77 -11.20 -13.35
CA VAL A 112 -1.68 -10.25 -13.02
C VAL A 112 -0.34 -10.99 -12.93
N VAL A 113 -0.28 -12.11 -12.21
CA VAL A 113 0.96 -12.86 -12.01
C VAL A 113 1.55 -13.36 -13.35
N ARG A 114 0.73 -13.64 -14.37
CA ARG A 114 1.22 -14.00 -15.71
C ARG A 114 2.04 -12.90 -16.38
N GLY A 115 1.87 -11.65 -15.96
CA GLY A 115 2.60 -10.49 -16.47
C GLY A 115 4.01 -10.31 -15.93
N TRP A 116 4.48 -11.10 -14.97
CA TRP A 116 5.74 -10.84 -14.24
C TRP A 116 6.97 -10.58 -15.12
N ARG A 117 7.12 -11.31 -16.24
CA ARG A 117 8.23 -11.10 -17.19
C ARG A 117 8.13 -9.76 -17.93
N ILE A 118 6.91 -9.30 -18.21
CA ILE A 118 6.66 -7.99 -18.80
C ILE A 118 7.09 -6.92 -17.81
N TYR A 119 6.71 -7.06 -16.53
CA TYR A 119 7.07 -6.10 -15.50
C TYR A 119 8.60 -6.04 -15.29
N LEU A 120 9.31 -7.17 -15.32
CA LEU A 120 10.79 -7.18 -15.28
C LEU A 120 11.44 -6.48 -16.48
N GLN A 121 10.85 -6.62 -17.67
CA GLN A 121 11.30 -5.90 -18.86
C GLN A 121 11.08 -4.39 -18.70
N ILE A 122 9.90 -3.98 -18.23
CA ILE A 122 9.56 -2.57 -18.00
C ILE A 122 10.37 -1.97 -16.83
N PHE A 123 10.82 -2.78 -15.87
CA PHE A 123 11.74 -2.34 -14.82
C PHE A 123 13.11 -1.89 -15.38
N ALA A 124 13.41 -2.11 -16.67
CA ALA A 124 14.56 -1.51 -17.36
C ALA A 124 14.20 -0.23 -18.16
N SER A 125 13.02 0.35 -17.93
CA SER A 125 12.56 1.57 -18.62
C SER A 125 13.46 2.77 -18.32
N SER A 126 13.55 3.69 -19.28
CA SER A 126 14.21 4.98 -19.10
C SER A 126 13.54 5.86 -18.04
N THR A 127 12.24 5.66 -17.80
CA THR A 127 11.44 6.54 -16.96
C THR A 127 11.39 6.03 -15.52
N GLU A 128 11.79 6.86 -14.57
CA GLU A 128 11.89 6.52 -13.14
C GLU A 128 10.55 6.04 -12.54
N CYS A 129 9.47 6.81 -12.71
CA CYS A 129 8.15 6.44 -12.21
C CYS A 129 7.64 5.12 -12.82
N THR A 130 7.88 4.89 -14.12
CA THR A 130 7.56 3.62 -14.78
C THR A 130 8.32 2.44 -14.18
N ARG A 131 9.60 2.61 -13.82
CA ARG A 131 10.37 1.59 -13.09
C ARG A 131 9.78 1.33 -11.71
N CYS A 132 9.40 2.36 -10.97
CA CYS A 132 8.74 2.22 -9.66
C CYS A 132 7.40 1.49 -9.74
N SER A 133 6.52 1.82 -10.69
CA SER A 133 5.25 1.12 -10.90
C SER A 133 5.46 -0.34 -11.33
N ALA A 134 6.51 -0.61 -12.13
CA ALA A 134 6.88 -1.97 -12.50
C ALA A 134 7.33 -2.79 -11.27
N ALA A 135 8.09 -2.17 -10.36
CA ALA A 135 8.45 -2.79 -9.08
C ALA A 135 7.21 -3.11 -8.24
N LEU A 136 6.25 -2.19 -8.13
CA LEU A 136 5.00 -2.44 -7.41
C LEU A 136 4.25 -3.65 -8.00
N ALA A 137 4.10 -3.73 -9.32
CA ALA A 137 3.48 -4.87 -10.00
C ALA A 137 4.20 -6.19 -9.72
N LEU A 138 5.54 -6.18 -9.75
CA LEU A 138 6.37 -7.34 -9.38
C LEU A 138 6.13 -7.81 -7.95
N SER A 139 5.80 -6.91 -7.03
CA SER A 139 5.52 -7.22 -5.62
C SER A 139 4.31 -8.15 -5.41
N HIS A 140 3.46 -8.32 -6.42
CA HIS A 140 2.31 -9.24 -6.41
C HIS A 140 2.64 -10.64 -6.96
N CYS A 141 3.84 -10.85 -7.50
CA CYS A 141 4.24 -12.07 -8.20
C CYS A 141 5.00 -13.06 -7.30
N LYS A 142 4.38 -13.47 -6.18
CA LYS A 142 5.02 -14.30 -5.13
C LYS A 142 5.51 -15.66 -5.64
N GLU A 143 4.84 -16.23 -6.63
CA GLU A 143 5.21 -17.50 -7.26
C GLU A 143 6.58 -17.46 -7.95
N TRP A 144 7.08 -16.26 -8.28
CA TRP A 144 8.34 -16.02 -8.96
C TRP A 144 9.32 -15.22 -8.08
N ALA A 145 9.13 -15.28 -6.75
CA ALA A 145 9.87 -14.47 -5.79
C ALA A 145 11.39 -14.63 -5.91
N SER A 146 11.89 -15.83 -6.15
CA SER A 146 13.34 -16.09 -6.24
C SER A 146 13.94 -15.42 -7.48
N GLU A 147 13.34 -15.63 -8.64
CA GLU A 147 13.78 -15.08 -9.91
C GLU A 147 13.68 -13.55 -9.95
N ILE A 148 12.55 -13.00 -9.48
CA ILE A 148 12.34 -11.57 -9.40
C ILE A 148 13.37 -10.94 -8.46
N SER A 149 13.54 -11.51 -7.27
CA SER A 149 14.48 -10.95 -6.28
C SER A 149 15.92 -10.99 -6.78
N ALA A 150 16.34 -12.08 -7.44
CA ALA A 150 17.69 -12.18 -7.99
C ALA A 150 17.98 -11.05 -9.00
N VAL A 151 17.05 -10.81 -9.93
CA VAL A 151 17.19 -9.73 -10.93
C VAL A 151 17.18 -8.35 -10.29
N LEU A 152 16.31 -8.11 -9.30
CA LEU A 152 16.24 -6.81 -8.63
C LEU A 152 17.49 -6.53 -7.79
N VAL A 153 18.03 -7.54 -7.09
CA VAL A 153 19.27 -7.42 -6.32
C VAL A 153 20.46 -7.15 -7.23
N GLU A 154 20.54 -7.82 -8.38
CA GLU A 154 21.58 -7.57 -9.39
C GLU A 154 21.51 -6.14 -9.91
N ARG A 155 20.33 -5.69 -10.36
CA ARG A 155 20.14 -4.33 -10.90
C ARG A 155 20.29 -3.21 -9.87
N PHE A 156 20.09 -3.52 -8.59
CA PHE A 156 20.17 -2.54 -7.52
C PHE A 156 21.55 -1.88 -7.41
N GLU A 157 22.62 -2.58 -7.79
CA GLU A 157 23.99 -2.05 -7.71
C GLU A 157 24.26 -0.97 -8.77
N ASP A 158 23.64 -1.07 -9.94
CA ASP A 158 23.81 -0.14 -11.06
C ASP A 158 22.72 0.94 -11.15
N GLU A 159 21.67 0.85 -10.32
CA GLU A 159 20.59 1.84 -10.30
C GLU A 159 21.01 3.12 -9.57
N GLU A 160 20.84 4.26 -10.23
CA GLU A 160 21.20 5.58 -9.68
C GLU A 160 20.04 6.20 -8.90
N SER A 161 18.79 5.91 -9.26
CA SER A 161 17.61 6.50 -8.62
C SER A 161 17.39 5.93 -7.21
N PRO A 162 17.37 6.77 -6.16
CA PRO A 162 16.97 6.35 -4.82
C PRO A 162 15.54 5.81 -4.76
N LEU A 163 14.60 6.36 -5.54
CA LEU A 163 13.21 5.91 -5.56
C LEU A 163 13.09 4.50 -6.13
N VAL A 164 13.82 4.20 -7.21
CA VAL A 164 13.81 2.86 -7.82
C VAL A 164 14.52 1.86 -6.92
N ARG A 165 15.63 2.23 -6.28
CA ARG A 165 16.31 1.40 -5.28
C ARG A 165 15.43 1.11 -4.06
N ALA A 166 14.72 2.11 -3.55
CA ALA A 166 13.77 1.94 -2.45
C ALA A 166 12.63 1.00 -2.86
N SER A 167 12.06 1.19 -4.05
CA SER A 167 11.05 0.32 -4.64
C SER A 167 11.53 -1.13 -4.76
N ALA A 168 12.70 -1.35 -5.35
CA ALA A 168 13.31 -2.69 -5.46
C ALA A 168 13.54 -3.33 -4.09
N THR A 169 14.00 -2.55 -3.12
CA THR A 169 14.20 -3.01 -1.73
C THR A 169 12.90 -3.48 -1.09
N LEU A 170 11.81 -2.72 -1.25
CA LEU A 170 10.49 -3.10 -0.75
C LEU A 170 9.97 -4.39 -1.42
N VAL A 171 10.18 -4.56 -2.73
CA VAL A 171 9.79 -5.80 -3.44
C VAL A 171 10.57 -6.99 -2.92
N VAL A 172 11.89 -6.88 -2.81
CA VAL A 172 12.77 -7.94 -2.32
C VAL A 172 12.38 -8.35 -0.89
N GLY A 173 12.12 -7.37 -0.02
CA GLY A 173 11.65 -7.63 1.34
C GLY A 173 10.28 -8.33 1.37
N LYS A 174 9.31 -7.85 0.58
CA LYS A 174 7.95 -8.41 0.53
C LYS A 174 7.88 -9.82 -0.06
N LEU A 175 8.67 -10.11 -1.10
CA LEU A 175 8.61 -11.38 -1.82
C LEU A 175 9.39 -12.49 -1.14
N ALA A 176 10.54 -12.17 -0.55
CA ALA A 176 11.52 -13.17 -0.14
C ALA A 176 11.99 -13.02 1.30
N GLY A 177 11.70 -11.90 1.98
CA GLY A 177 11.98 -11.68 3.40
C GLY A 177 13.35 -12.24 3.84
N GLY A 178 13.31 -13.23 4.73
CA GLY A 178 14.49 -13.91 5.28
C GLY A 178 15.45 -14.51 4.26
N ALA A 179 14.98 -14.96 3.09
CA ALA A 179 15.87 -15.48 2.04
C ALA A 179 16.82 -14.41 1.49
N ASN A 180 16.45 -13.12 1.63
CA ASN A 180 17.27 -11.98 1.25
C ASN A 180 17.68 -11.11 2.47
N ALA A 181 17.70 -11.68 3.68
CA ALA A 181 18.09 -10.96 4.89
C ALA A 181 19.48 -10.31 4.78
N SER A 182 20.44 -11.01 4.17
CA SER A 182 21.80 -10.48 3.95
C SER A 182 21.81 -9.24 3.06
N PHE A 183 21.01 -9.23 2.00
CA PHE A 183 20.82 -8.06 1.14
C PHE A 183 20.21 -6.90 1.92
N LEU A 184 19.11 -7.13 2.64
CA LEU A 184 18.42 -6.10 3.40
C LEU A 184 19.32 -5.50 4.49
N LEU A 185 20.03 -6.33 5.25
CA LEU A 185 20.97 -5.89 6.30
C LEU A 185 22.14 -5.08 5.75
N ARG A 186 22.61 -5.43 4.55
CA ARG A 186 23.66 -4.67 3.86
C ARG A 186 23.12 -3.30 3.40
N VAL A 187 21.92 -3.26 2.84
CA VAL A 187 21.29 -2.02 2.38
C VAL A 187 21.00 -1.08 3.55
N SER A 188 20.42 -1.58 4.65
CA SER A 188 20.09 -0.77 5.82
C SER A 188 21.32 -0.14 6.48
N ARG A 189 22.49 -0.79 6.39
CA ARG A 189 23.77 -0.32 6.96
C ARG A 189 24.68 0.39 5.96
N SER A 190 24.24 0.55 4.72
CA SER A 190 24.99 1.27 3.68
C SER A 190 25.09 2.76 4.00
N PRO A 191 26.17 3.47 3.63
CA PRO A 191 26.23 4.93 3.75
C PRO A 191 25.34 5.68 2.73
N GLY A 192 24.55 4.99 1.90
CA GLY A 192 23.72 5.57 0.84
C GLY A 192 22.52 6.42 1.26
N ASP A 193 21.52 6.50 0.38
CA ASP A 193 20.32 7.31 0.55
C ASP A 193 19.45 6.89 1.75
N ALA A 194 18.86 7.86 2.44
CA ALA A 194 18.10 7.65 3.66
C ALA A 194 16.76 6.91 3.42
N LEU A 195 16.09 7.18 2.30
CA LEU A 195 14.85 6.49 1.92
C LEU A 195 15.12 5.00 1.65
N VAL A 196 16.20 4.70 0.93
CA VAL A 196 16.59 3.32 0.60
C VAL A 196 16.90 2.53 1.87
N LYS A 197 17.65 3.13 2.81
CA LYS A 197 17.91 2.54 4.13
C LYS A 197 16.61 2.32 4.90
N PHE A 198 15.75 3.33 4.93
CA PHE A 198 14.47 3.27 5.63
C PHE A 198 13.60 2.12 5.13
N CYS A 199 13.46 1.95 3.81
CA CYS A 199 12.72 0.82 3.23
C CYS A 199 13.33 -0.54 3.61
N ALA A 200 14.66 -0.67 3.63
CA ALA A 200 15.31 -1.90 4.11
C ALA A 200 15.01 -2.16 5.60
N CYS A 201 15.10 -1.12 6.44
CA CYS A 201 14.79 -1.22 7.87
C CYS A 201 13.33 -1.61 8.12
N LEU A 202 12.37 -1.05 7.37
CA LEU A 202 10.96 -1.44 7.43
C LEU A 202 10.79 -2.93 7.12
N CYS A 203 11.41 -3.42 6.04
CA CYS A 203 11.32 -4.83 5.66
C CYS A 203 11.96 -5.77 6.70
N ILE A 204 13.08 -5.37 7.30
CA ILE A 204 13.73 -6.14 8.37
C ILE A 204 12.85 -6.17 9.62
N LEU A 205 12.30 -5.02 10.04
CA LEU A 205 11.43 -4.95 11.21
C LEU A 205 10.16 -5.77 10.99
N GLU A 206 9.57 -5.75 9.79
CA GLU A 206 8.40 -6.56 9.44
C GLU A 206 8.69 -8.06 9.49
N TRP A 207 9.89 -8.49 9.06
CA TRP A 207 10.27 -9.91 9.05
C TRP A 207 10.79 -10.42 10.40
N MET A 208 11.54 -9.60 11.14
CA MET A 208 12.22 -9.95 12.39
C MET A 208 11.66 -9.16 13.57
N VAL A 209 10.35 -8.91 13.65
CA VAL A 209 9.75 -8.05 14.70
C VAL A 209 10.32 -8.30 16.10
N GLN A 210 10.41 -9.56 16.53
CA GLN A 210 10.85 -9.93 17.88
C GLN A 210 12.38 -9.95 18.05
N ASP A 211 13.12 -10.16 16.96
CA ASP A 211 14.59 -10.31 16.95
C ASP A 211 15.27 -9.17 16.16
N CYS A 212 14.59 -8.03 16.03
CA CYS A 212 15.04 -6.94 15.17
C CYS A 212 16.31 -6.34 15.77
N PRO A 213 17.38 -6.18 14.98
CA PRO A 213 18.61 -5.55 15.48
C PRO A 213 18.34 -4.15 16.04
N GLU A 214 18.93 -3.83 17.20
CA GLU A 214 18.70 -2.57 17.91
C GLU A 214 19.01 -1.34 17.04
N ASP A 215 20.04 -1.40 16.20
CA ASP A 215 20.41 -0.32 15.28
C ASP A 215 19.32 -0.05 14.23
N ILE A 216 18.65 -1.10 13.77
CA ILE A 216 17.55 -1.02 12.80
C ILE A 216 16.30 -0.47 13.46
N LEU A 217 15.93 -1.00 14.63
CA LEU A 217 14.80 -0.48 15.39
C LEU A 217 15.00 1.00 15.76
N ALA A 218 16.18 1.37 16.25
CA ALA A 218 16.51 2.75 16.58
C ALA A 218 16.40 3.68 15.37
N PHE A 219 16.79 3.22 14.18
CA PHE A 219 16.63 4.01 12.95
C PHE A 219 15.16 4.21 12.57
N VAL A 220 14.32 3.17 12.66
CA VAL A 220 12.87 3.28 12.40
C VAL A 220 12.18 4.14 13.47
N VAL A 221 12.58 4.05 14.73
CA VAL A 221 12.04 4.90 15.80
C VAL A 221 12.48 6.36 15.60
N GLY A 222 13.70 6.59 15.11
CA GLY A 222 14.21 7.92 14.79
C GLY A 222 13.44 8.63 13.67
N TYR A 223 12.73 7.89 12.80
CA TYR A 223 11.80 8.49 11.85
C TYR A 223 10.68 9.27 12.55
N LEU A 224 10.18 8.80 13.70
CA LEU A 224 9.11 9.50 14.43
C LEU A 224 9.53 10.90 14.90
N ASP A 225 10.83 11.13 15.10
CA ASP A 225 11.35 12.43 15.52
C ASP A 225 11.40 13.42 14.33
N TYR A 226 11.65 12.93 13.10
CA TYR A 226 11.83 13.74 11.88
C TYR A 226 11.21 13.09 10.63
N PRO A 227 9.88 12.86 10.58
CA PRO A 227 9.24 12.10 9.50
C PRO A 227 9.41 12.73 8.12
N LEU A 228 9.40 14.06 8.04
CA LEU A 228 9.52 14.81 6.78
C LEU A 228 10.78 14.48 5.97
N LYS A 229 11.90 14.12 6.64
CA LYS A 229 13.16 13.77 5.95
C LYS A 229 13.04 12.52 5.07
N ILE A 230 12.09 11.66 5.37
CA ILE A 230 11.83 10.42 4.65
C ILE A 230 10.57 10.55 3.82
N ASP A 231 9.53 11.19 4.37
CA ASP A 231 8.23 11.29 3.72
C ASP A 231 8.27 12.07 2.39
N GLU A 232 9.18 13.04 2.22
CA GLU A 232 9.38 13.73 0.93
C GLU A 232 9.63 12.73 -0.23
N GLY A 233 10.37 11.65 0.02
CA GLY A 233 10.62 10.59 -0.95
C GLY A 233 9.63 9.43 -0.85
N TYR A 234 9.21 9.06 0.36
CA TYR A 234 8.34 7.91 0.59
C TYR A 234 6.98 8.07 -0.09
N VAL A 235 6.36 9.26 -0.04
CA VAL A 235 5.05 9.52 -0.68
C VAL A 235 5.09 9.39 -2.21
N GLN A 236 6.29 9.47 -2.80
CA GLN A 236 6.49 9.29 -4.25
C GLN A 236 6.59 7.81 -4.65
N LEU A 237 6.84 6.91 -3.68
CA LEU A 237 6.84 5.48 -3.94
C LEU A 237 5.39 5.03 -4.22
N PRO A 238 5.14 4.27 -5.30
CA PRO A 238 3.80 3.71 -5.56
C PRO A 238 3.26 2.86 -4.39
N PHE A 239 4.15 2.29 -3.58
CA PHE A 239 3.84 1.52 -2.38
C PHE A 239 3.19 2.34 -1.25
N SER A 240 3.34 3.66 -1.26
CA SER A 240 2.84 4.52 -0.20
C SER A 240 1.39 4.95 -0.42
N GLU A 241 0.86 4.79 -1.63
CA GLU A 241 -0.47 5.31 -2.02
C GLU A 241 -0.64 6.81 -1.68
N ASN A 242 0.46 7.57 -1.77
CA ASN A 242 0.56 9.01 -1.43
C ASN A 242 0.35 9.31 0.07
N GLU A 243 0.56 8.32 0.94
CA GLU A 243 0.52 8.46 2.40
C GLU A 243 1.91 8.56 3.03
N SER A 244 1.99 9.24 4.17
CA SER A 244 3.17 9.22 5.03
C SER A 244 3.48 7.80 5.52
N ALA A 245 4.76 7.50 5.77
CA ALA A 245 5.16 6.21 6.35
C ALA A 245 4.67 6.01 7.80
N LEU A 246 4.13 7.05 8.45
CA LEU A 246 3.74 7.04 9.86
C LEU A 246 2.75 5.92 10.21
N GLY A 247 1.75 5.67 9.36
CA GLY A 247 0.78 4.60 9.55
C GLY A 247 1.47 3.23 9.61
N ARG A 248 2.37 2.96 8.64
CA ARG A 248 3.13 1.71 8.56
C ARG A 248 4.11 1.55 9.71
N VAL A 249 4.85 2.60 10.07
CA VAL A 249 5.76 2.59 11.22
C VAL A 249 5.00 2.30 12.52
N THR A 250 3.85 2.95 12.71
CA THR A 250 3.01 2.74 13.90
C THR A 250 2.51 1.30 13.97
N ALA A 251 2.05 0.73 12.85
CA ALA A 251 1.64 -0.67 12.77
C ALA A 251 2.76 -1.63 13.17
N LEU A 252 3.98 -1.44 12.64
CA LEU A 252 5.13 -2.28 12.98
C LEU A 252 5.50 -2.16 14.47
N LEU A 253 5.61 -0.94 15.00
CA LEU A 253 5.94 -0.73 16.41
C LEU A 253 4.86 -1.28 17.37
N SER A 254 3.59 -1.29 16.95
CA SER A 254 2.48 -1.83 17.75
C SER A 254 2.60 -3.33 18.04
N SER A 255 3.35 -4.06 17.21
CA SER A 255 3.61 -5.49 17.38
C SER A 255 4.72 -5.81 18.40
N LEU A 256 5.37 -4.79 18.95
CA LEU A 256 6.38 -4.92 20.01
C LEU A 256 5.73 -4.96 21.42
N GLY A 257 6.48 -5.47 22.39
CA GLY A 257 6.00 -5.71 23.76
C GLY A 257 5.67 -4.43 24.57
N GLU A 258 6.47 -3.37 24.39
CA GLU A 258 6.30 -2.06 25.05
C GLU A 258 5.92 -1.03 23.99
N PHE A 259 4.65 -0.93 23.62
CA PHE A 259 4.22 -0.03 22.54
C PHE A 259 4.00 1.40 23.03
N GLU A 260 3.57 1.54 24.29
CA GLU A 260 3.26 2.80 24.94
C GLU A 260 4.44 3.79 24.95
N VAL A 261 5.69 3.29 24.96
CA VAL A 261 6.90 4.14 24.94
C VAL A 261 7.07 4.92 23.64
N TYR A 262 6.42 4.48 22.55
CA TYR A 262 6.46 5.15 21.25
C TYR A 262 5.34 6.17 21.08
N ILE A 263 4.29 6.14 21.89
CA ILE A 263 3.11 7.01 21.75
C ILE A 263 3.48 8.50 21.77
N PRO A 264 4.35 9.00 22.68
CA PRO A 264 4.74 10.42 22.65
C PRO A 264 5.47 10.83 21.36
N ARG A 265 6.26 9.93 20.76
CA ARG A 265 6.94 10.19 19.50
C ARG A 265 5.96 10.14 18.31
N ILE A 266 5.01 9.21 18.33
CA ILE A 266 3.91 9.15 17.34
C ILE A 266 3.09 10.46 17.38
N GLN A 267 2.77 10.97 18.58
CA GLN A 267 2.12 12.27 18.73
C GLN A 267 2.93 13.40 18.09
N GLY A 268 4.24 13.45 18.36
CA GLY A 268 5.12 14.43 17.73
C GLY A 268 5.16 14.31 16.21
N ALA A 269 5.17 13.09 15.67
CA ALA A 269 5.13 12.85 14.23
C ALA A 269 3.81 13.31 13.59
N LEU A 270 2.67 13.10 14.26
CA LEU A 270 1.35 13.55 13.78
C LEU A 270 1.26 15.07 13.60
N THR A 271 2.04 15.85 14.35
CA THR A 271 2.09 17.32 14.19
C THR A 271 2.91 17.78 12.98
N GLN A 272 3.71 16.89 12.40
CA GLN A 272 4.63 17.20 11.29
C GLN A 272 4.08 16.76 9.92
N ILE A 273 3.21 15.75 9.88
CA ILE A 273 2.59 15.28 8.64
C ILE A 273 1.46 16.20 8.15
N ARG A 274 1.04 16.04 6.89
CA ARG A 274 -0.09 16.79 6.34
C ARG A 274 -1.37 16.44 7.11
N VAL A 275 -2.19 17.43 7.42
CA VAL A 275 -3.45 17.21 8.17
C VAL A 275 -4.41 16.28 7.43
N ASN A 276 -4.44 16.34 6.10
CA ASN A 276 -5.25 15.48 5.25
C ASN A 276 -4.51 14.21 4.80
N ASP A 277 -3.45 13.80 5.49
CA ASP A 277 -2.79 12.53 5.21
C ASP A 277 -3.63 11.38 5.76
N THR A 278 -3.92 10.38 4.93
CA THR A 278 -4.72 9.19 5.31
C THR A 278 -3.95 8.23 6.21
N ALA A 279 -2.62 8.37 6.34
CA ALA A 279 -1.83 7.66 7.34
C ALA A 279 -2.37 7.85 8.77
N SER A 280 -2.99 9.00 9.06
CA SER A 280 -3.65 9.27 10.36
C SER A 280 -4.78 8.29 10.68
N ILE A 281 -5.50 7.80 9.66
CA ILE A 281 -6.53 6.75 9.81
C ILE A 281 -5.86 5.44 10.24
N HIS A 282 -4.77 5.06 9.58
CA HIS A 282 -4.00 3.86 9.91
C HIS A 282 -3.39 3.93 11.32
N VAL A 283 -2.90 5.11 11.74
CA VAL A 283 -2.45 5.36 13.11
C VAL A 283 -3.60 5.15 14.10
N ALA A 284 -4.73 5.84 13.90
CA ALA A 284 -5.91 5.74 14.77
C ALA A 284 -6.38 4.29 14.93
N TYR A 285 -6.53 3.57 13.81
CA TYR A 285 -6.91 2.16 13.79
C TYR A 285 -5.94 1.30 14.60
N THR A 286 -4.64 1.42 14.31
CA THR A 286 -3.61 0.61 14.95
C THR A 286 -3.57 0.80 16.46
N VAL A 287 -3.52 2.04 16.94
CA VAL A 287 -3.35 2.32 18.37
C VAL A 287 -4.60 1.92 19.16
N LEU A 288 -5.80 2.10 18.60
CA LEU A 288 -7.05 1.69 19.24
C LEU A 288 -7.14 0.17 19.32
N HIS A 289 -6.91 -0.55 18.21
CA HIS A 289 -6.90 -2.01 18.24
C HIS A 289 -5.84 -2.54 19.21
N ARG A 290 -4.65 -1.97 19.26
CA ARG A 290 -3.59 -2.42 20.15
C ARG A 290 -3.93 -2.23 21.64
N ALA A 291 -4.65 -1.17 21.98
CA ALA A 291 -5.02 -0.84 23.36
C ALA A 291 -6.34 -1.47 23.84
N PHE A 292 -7.30 -1.71 22.94
CA PHE A 292 -8.69 -2.03 23.30
C PHE A 292 -9.23 -3.35 22.72
N SER A 293 -8.45 -4.09 21.92
CA SER A 293 -8.92 -5.41 21.38
C SER A 293 -9.02 -6.51 22.44
N SER A 294 -8.41 -6.37 23.61
CA SER A 294 -8.63 -7.29 24.74
C SER A 294 -10.02 -7.07 25.32
N SER A 295 -10.82 -8.14 25.45
CA SER A 295 -12.22 -8.07 25.89
C SER A 295 -12.42 -7.32 27.22
N GLY A 296 -13.23 -6.25 27.17
CA GLY A 296 -13.81 -5.56 28.33
C GLY A 296 -12.82 -4.75 29.16
N PHE A 297 -12.52 -3.52 28.73
CA PHE A 297 -11.81 -2.56 29.58
C PHE A 297 -12.79 -1.81 30.51
N CYS A 298 -12.27 -1.32 31.64
CA CYS A 298 -13.02 -0.58 32.64
C CYS A 298 -12.57 0.89 32.58
N ILE A 299 -13.51 1.81 32.36
CA ILE A 299 -13.23 3.25 32.23
C ILE A 299 -12.54 3.79 33.48
N GLU A 300 -12.83 3.23 34.66
CA GLU A 300 -12.25 3.59 35.95
C GLU A 300 -10.87 2.96 36.21
N ARG A 301 -10.42 2.03 35.36
CA ARG A 301 -9.14 1.31 35.49
C ARG A 301 -8.48 1.09 34.13
N LEU A 302 -7.93 2.17 33.59
CA LEU A 302 -7.17 2.12 32.36
C LEU A 302 -5.78 1.51 32.60
N THR A 303 -5.34 0.68 31.66
CA THR A 303 -3.91 0.32 31.56
C THR A 303 -3.07 1.52 31.11
N ALA A 304 -1.75 1.46 31.32
CA ALA A 304 -0.84 2.51 30.84
C ALA A 304 -1.01 2.78 29.34
N LEU A 305 -1.07 1.72 28.53
CA LEU A 305 -1.28 1.81 27.09
C LEU A 305 -2.63 2.45 26.74
N GLN A 306 -3.73 2.02 27.37
CA GLN A 306 -5.06 2.61 27.12
C GLN A 306 -5.09 4.10 27.44
N ARG A 307 -4.49 4.49 28.57
CA ARG A 307 -4.38 5.89 28.96
C ARG A 307 -3.59 6.71 27.92
N SER A 308 -2.41 6.24 27.54
CA SER A 308 -1.57 6.93 26.55
C SER A 308 -2.26 7.06 25.19
N VAL A 309 -3.04 6.06 24.77
CA VAL A 309 -3.82 6.15 23.53
C VAL A 309 -4.95 7.18 23.63
N ILE A 310 -5.67 7.26 24.75
CA ILE A 310 -6.70 8.30 24.93
C ILE A 310 -6.06 9.69 24.95
N GLU A 311 -4.93 9.86 25.65
CA GLU A 311 -4.16 11.11 25.66
C GLU A 311 -3.71 11.53 24.25
N LEU A 312 -3.23 10.58 23.45
CA LEU A 312 -2.85 10.81 22.05
C LEU A 312 -4.02 11.39 21.24
N PHE A 313 -5.23 10.82 21.39
CA PHE A 313 -6.43 11.30 20.69
C PHE A 313 -6.87 12.69 21.14
N VAL A 314 -6.81 12.97 22.45
CA VAL A 314 -7.13 14.31 22.97
C VAL A 314 -6.15 15.35 22.39
N ALA A 315 -4.86 15.01 22.33
CA ALA A 315 -3.81 15.95 21.95
C ALA A 315 -3.63 16.14 20.43
N SER A 316 -4.11 15.22 19.58
CA SER A 316 -3.75 15.20 18.16
C SER A 316 -4.93 15.55 17.24
N ASP A 317 -4.97 16.75 16.68
CA ASP A 317 -6.01 17.16 15.72
C ASP A 317 -6.01 16.32 14.43
N ALA A 318 -4.84 15.85 13.98
CA ALA A 318 -4.71 15.03 12.77
C ALA A 318 -5.57 13.75 12.82
N LEU A 319 -5.75 13.16 14.01
CA LEU A 319 -6.56 11.95 14.16
C LEU A 319 -8.06 12.22 13.95
N TRP A 320 -8.53 13.47 14.05
CA TRP A 320 -9.94 13.82 13.93
C TRP A 320 -10.32 14.35 12.53
N TYR A 321 -9.35 14.47 11.61
CA TYR A 321 -9.62 15.04 10.29
C TYR A 321 -10.56 14.15 9.46
N TRP A 322 -10.40 12.83 9.54
CA TRP A 322 -11.18 11.86 8.80
C TRP A 322 -12.30 11.27 9.65
N GLY A 323 -13.52 11.20 9.09
CA GLY A 323 -14.69 10.61 9.77
C GLY A 323 -14.51 9.12 10.13
N ASN A 324 -13.56 8.42 9.49
CA ASN A 324 -13.20 7.04 9.78
C ASN A 324 -12.82 6.82 11.25
N THR A 325 -12.15 7.80 11.87
CA THR A 325 -11.73 7.71 13.27
C THR A 325 -12.92 7.57 14.21
N LEU A 326 -14.04 8.25 13.92
CA LEU A 326 -15.25 8.18 14.73
C LEU A 326 -15.86 6.76 14.70
N LEU A 327 -15.81 6.11 13.53
CA LEU A 327 -16.29 4.74 13.36
C LEU A 327 -15.46 3.76 14.20
N THR A 328 -14.13 3.93 14.22
CA THR A 328 -13.23 3.09 15.02
C THR A 328 -13.41 3.32 16.52
N LEU A 329 -13.56 4.56 16.99
CA LEU A 329 -13.85 4.85 18.40
C LEU A 329 -15.15 4.18 18.86
N ARG A 330 -16.21 4.26 18.03
CA ARG A 330 -17.50 3.62 18.30
C ARG A 330 -17.39 2.10 18.42
N GLU A 331 -16.55 1.45 17.61
CA GLU A 331 -16.32 0.00 17.67
C GLU A 331 -15.86 -0.47 19.06
N PHE A 332 -15.04 0.35 19.74
CA PHE A 332 -14.56 0.07 21.10
C PHE A 332 -15.43 0.66 22.22
N GLY A 333 -16.57 1.27 21.89
CA GLY A 333 -17.46 1.91 22.86
C GLY A 333 -16.87 3.17 23.50
N LEU A 334 -15.92 3.83 22.82
CA LEU A 334 -15.33 5.09 23.27
C LEU A 334 -16.15 6.29 22.76
N PRO A 335 -16.12 7.42 23.48
CA PRO A 335 -16.67 8.69 23.01
C PRO A 335 -16.11 9.11 21.65
N GLU A 336 -16.99 9.66 20.81
CA GLU A 336 -16.68 10.13 19.45
C GLU A 336 -16.28 11.62 19.43
N ASP A 337 -15.81 12.15 20.55
CA ASP A 337 -15.36 13.54 20.69
C ASP A 337 -14.26 13.68 21.75
N LYS A 338 -13.44 14.74 21.62
CA LYS A 338 -12.31 15.02 22.52
C LYS A 338 -12.75 15.25 23.97
N GLU A 339 -13.90 15.88 24.20
CA GLU A 339 -14.36 16.20 25.56
C GLU A 339 -14.76 14.93 26.32
N GLY A 340 -15.40 13.98 25.65
CA GLY A 340 -15.77 12.68 26.20
C GLY A 340 -14.53 11.85 26.53
N LEU A 341 -13.52 11.84 25.67
CA LEU A 341 -12.24 11.18 25.95
C LEU A 341 -11.50 11.84 27.11
N GLN A 342 -11.52 13.17 27.20
CA GLN A 342 -10.94 13.91 28.33
C GLN A 342 -11.61 13.53 29.66
N LYS A 343 -12.95 13.41 29.69
CA LYS A 343 -13.69 12.97 30.88
C LYS A 343 -13.28 11.56 31.33
N ILE A 344 -12.98 10.65 30.40
CA ILE A 344 -12.48 9.31 30.74
C ILE A 344 -11.14 9.40 31.50
N LEU A 345 -10.21 10.24 31.04
CA LEU A 345 -8.91 10.45 31.70
C LEU A 345 -9.05 11.03 33.12
N GLU A 346 -10.07 11.85 33.35
CA GLU A 346 -10.36 12.44 34.67
C GLU A 346 -10.99 11.42 35.65
N LEU A 347 -11.70 10.42 35.15
CA LEU A 347 -12.39 9.39 35.95
C LEU A 347 -11.49 8.20 36.34
N ALA A 348 -10.41 7.95 35.59
CA ALA A 348 -9.39 6.94 35.89
C ALA A 348 -8.06 7.59 36.29
N PRO A 349 -7.89 8.05 37.55
CA PRO A 349 -6.68 8.69 38.02
C PRO A 349 -5.45 7.78 37.97
#